data_AF-A0A8T0CYX1-F1
#
_entry.id   AF-A0A8T0CYX1-F1
#
_cell.length_a   1.000
_cell.length_b   1.000
_cell.length_c   1.000
_cell.angle_alpha   90.00
_cell.angle_beta   90.00
_cell.angle_gamma   90.00
#
_symmetry.space_group_name_H-M   'P 1'
#
loop_
_entity.id
_entity.type
_entity.pdbx_description
1 polymer ?
#
loop_
_entity_poly.entity_id
_entity_poly.type
_entity_poly.pdbx_seq_one_letter_code
_entity_poly.pdbx_strand_id
1 'polypeptide(L)'
;MFGVELAVGALCLVFRVETESRINKALENVIMSFKDDTLPGNNGMTSSYRDLIQRVIQCCGIYGVDDYVGPIIPSSCCIPGHSDCPKKSAAFNVGCKQVTNELVHKKFLTAIALIMSVPLIKVFGLVCALLLCCVSRRRDMIEYTEVNVEA
;
A
#
# COMPACT_ATOMS: atom_id res chain seq x y z
N MET A 1 -8.00 18.43 3.18
CA MET A 1 -7.47 17.05 3.06
C MET A 1 -8.31 16.03 3.84
N PHE A 2 -8.64 16.24 5.13
CA PHE A 2 -9.50 15.35 5.93
C PHE A 2 -10.85 14.99 5.28
N GLY A 3 -11.59 15.96 4.74
CA GLY A 3 -12.89 15.69 4.10
C GLY A 3 -12.82 14.75 2.90
N VAL A 4 -11.72 14.80 2.14
CA VAL A 4 -11.50 13.90 0.99
C VAL A 4 -11.27 12.46 1.48
N GLU A 5 -10.48 12.28 2.54
CA GLU A 5 -10.23 10.95 3.12
C GLU A 5 -11.52 10.30 3.63
N LEU A 6 -12.38 11.07 4.32
CA LEU A 6 -13.68 10.57 4.77
C LEU A 6 -14.61 10.23 3.59
N ALA A 7 -14.67 11.09 2.56
CA ALA A 7 -15.51 10.86 1.39
C ALA A 7 -15.06 9.60 0.63
N VAL A 8 -13.76 9.45 0.38
CA VAL A 8 -13.20 8.26 -0.27
C VAL A 8 -13.43 7.02 0.60
N GLY A 9 -13.19 7.09 1.91
CA GLY A 9 -13.46 5.98 2.83
C GLY A 9 -14.93 5.54 2.82
N ALA A 10 -15.87 6.49 2.85
CA ALA A 10 -17.30 6.21 2.76
C ALA A 10 -17.67 5.57 1.42
N LEU A 11 -17.16 6.10 0.30
CA LEU A 11 -17.39 5.53 -1.03
C LEU A 11 -16.82 4.11 -1.15
N CYS A 12 -15.62 3.84 -0.64
CA CYS A 12 -15.02 2.51 -0.61
C CYS A 12 -15.83 1.51 0.22
N LEU A 13 -16.46 1.95 1.32
CA LEU A 13 -17.31 1.09 2.15
C LEU A 13 -18.67 0.82 1.51
N VAL A 14 -19.32 1.84 0.95
CA VAL A 14 -20.62 1.72 0.27
C VAL A 14 -20.51 0.86 -0.99
N PHE A 15 -19.50 1.13 -1.82
CA PHE A 15 -19.25 0.43 -3.07
C PHE A 15 -18.15 -0.64 -2.92
N ARG A 16 -18.14 -1.39 -1.81
CA ARG A 16 -17.08 -2.37 -1.51
C ARG A 16 -16.87 -3.38 -2.63
N VAL A 17 -17.96 -3.97 -3.14
CA VAL A 17 -17.90 -5.05 -4.15
C VAL A 17 -17.31 -4.54 -5.46
N GLU A 18 -17.72 -3.34 -5.87
CA GLU A 18 -17.18 -2.72 -7.08
C GLU A 18 -15.74 -2.24 -6.89
N THR A 19 -15.41 -1.72 -5.71
CA THR A 19 -14.05 -1.29 -5.36
C THR A 19 -13.10 -2.48 -5.35
N GLU A 20 -13.49 -3.60 -4.75
CA GLU A 20 -12.73 -4.87 -4.79
C GLU A 20 -12.49 -5.33 -6.24
N SER A 21 -13.52 -5.30 -7.09
CA SER A 21 -13.39 -5.66 -8.50
C SER A 21 -12.44 -4.74 -9.27
N ARG A 22 -12.54 -3.42 -9.05
CA ARG A 22 -11.65 -2.43 -9.69
C ARG A 22 -10.20 -2.57 -9.23
N ILE A 23 -9.98 -2.79 -7.93
CA ILE A 23 -8.64 -3.04 -7.38
C ILE A 23 -8.07 -4.32 -7.97
N ASN A 24 -8.85 -5.41 -7.99
CA ASN A 24 -8.41 -6.66 -8.60
C ASN A 24 -8.03 -6.49 -10.06
N LYS A 25 -8.86 -5.81 -10.87
CA LYS A 25 -8.55 -5.53 -12.28
C LYS A 25 -7.29 -4.68 -12.44
N ALA A 26 -7.12 -3.65 -11.62
CA ALA A 26 -5.94 -2.80 -11.66
C ALA A 26 -4.68 -3.61 -11.31
N LEU A 27 -4.74 -4.43 -10.27
CA LEU A 27 -3.62 -5.25 -9.83
C LEU A 27 -3.33 -6.39 -10.82
N GLU A 28 -4.36 -6.99 -11.40
CA GLU A 28 -4.23 -7.94 -12.51
C GLU A 28 -3.52 -7.32 -13.70
N ASN A 29 -3.87 -6.09 -14.09
CA ASN A 29 -3.20 -5.39 -15.19
C ASN A 29 -1.71 -5.13 -14.89
N VAL A 30 -1.39 -4.72 -13.66
CA VAL A 30 0.00 -4.51 -13.21
C VAL A 30 0.79 -5.83 -13.17
N ILE A 31 0.16 -6.92 -12.73
CA ILE A 31 0.80 -8.23 -12.70
C ILE A 31 0.98 -8.78 -14.13
N MET A 32 0.01 -8.56 -15.01
CA MET A 32 0.07 -8.99 -16.40
C MET A 32 1.07 -8.18 -17.23
N SER A 33 1.30 -6.90 -16.90
CA SER A 33 2.33 -6.09 -17.56
C SER A 33 3.74 -6.63 -17.32
N PHE A 34 3.96 -7.48 -16.31
CA PHE A 34 5.24 -8.21 -16.16
C PHE A 34 5.52 -9.17 -17.31
N LYS A 35 4.51 -9.61 -18.07
CA LYS A 35 4.68 -10.56 -19.16
C LYS A 35 5.35 -9.90 -20.38
N ASP A 36 4.99 -8.66 -20.68
CA ASP A 36 5.43 -7.98 -21.91
C ASP A 36 6.88 -7.47 -21.83
N ASP A 37 7.39 -7.20 -20.62
CA ASP A 37 8.78 -6.81 -20.38
C ASP A 37 9.76 -7.99 -20.32
N THR A 38 9.31 -9.21 -20.63
CA THR A 38 10.19 -10.40 -20.81
C THR A 38 10.93 -10.36 -22.16
N LEU A 39 10.75 -9.30 -22.97
CA LEU A 39 11.56 -9.04 -24.15
C LEU A 39 12.91 -8.39 -23.74
N PRO A 40 14.04 -8.89 -24.26
CA PRO A 40 15.36 -8.49 -23.80
C PRO A 40 15.68 -7.07 -24.31
N GLY A 41 15.58 -6.05 -23.45
CA GLY A 41 15.97 -4.70 -23.86
C GLY A 41 15.79 -3.55 -22.87
N ASN A 42 15.05 -3.69 -21.77
CA ASN A 42 14.77 -2.55 -20.87
C ASN A 42 14.68 -2.96 -19.38
N ASN A 43 15.70 -3.66 -18.88
CA ASN A 43 15.57 -4.61 -17.77
C ASN A 43 15.84 -4.05 -16.35
N GLY A 44 15.90 -2.73 -16.15
CA GLY A 44 16.29 -2.17 -14.85
C GLY A 44 15.13 -1.93 -13.87
N MET A 45 14.02 -1.38 -14.36
CA MET A 45 12.96 -0.83 -13.49
C MET A 45 11.83 -1.83 -13.27
N THR A 46 11.33 -2.50 -14.31
CA THR A 46 10.23 -3.48 -14.19
C THR A 46 10.62 -4.73 -13.40
N SER A 47 11.87 -5.17 -13.50
CA SER A 47 12.42 -6.28 -12.73
C SER A 47 12.33 -6.04 -11.23
N SER A 48 12.63 -4.82 -10.77
CA SER A 48 12.52 -4.44 -9.34
C SER A 48 11.08 -4.47 -8.82
N TYR A 49 10.10 -4.00 -9.60
CA TYR A 49 8.70 -4.05 -9.17
C TYR A 49 8.16 -5.48 -9.09
N ARG A 50 8.50 -6.31 -10.08
CA ARG A 50 8.18 -7.74 -10.08
C ARG A 50 8.76 -8.43 -8.85
N ASP A 51 10.04 -8.18 -8.58
CA ASP A 51 10.75 -8.81 -7.47
C ASP A 51 10.18 -8.37 -6.11
N LEU A 52 9.84 -7.10 -5.97
CA LEU A 52 9.21 -6.57 -4.78
C LEU A 52 7.84 -7.23 -4.55
N ILE A 53 7.01 -7.31 -5.58
CA ILE A 53 5.67 -7.89 -5.46
C ILE A 53 5.77 -9.36 -5.09
N GLN A 54 6.59 -10.14 -5.80
CA GLN A 54 6.76 -11.57 -5.51
C GLN A 54 7.23 -11.82 -4.08
N ARG A 55 8.10 -10.96 -3.54
CA ARG A 55 8.58 -11.04 -2.17
C ARG A 55 7.54 -10.61 -1.13
N VAL A 56 6.77 -9.55 -1.40
CA VAL A 56 5.78 -8.98 -0.46
C VAL A 56 4.55 -9.87 -0.36
N ILE A 57 4.05 -10.40 -1.49
CA ILE A 57 2.84 -11.23 -1.50
C ILE A 57 3.15 -12.73 -1.60
N GLN A 58 4.42 -13.12 -1.53
CA GLN A 58 4.87 -14.53 -1.44
C GLN A 58 4.30 -15.40 -2.57
N CYS A 59 4.49 -14.95 -3.80
CA CYS A 59 3.99 -15.60 -5.00
C CYS A 59 5.09 -15.76 -6.05
N CYS A 60 4.85 -16.62 -7.03
CA CYS A 60 5.76 -16.78 -8.16
C CYS A 60 5.01 -16.79 -9.48
N GLY A 61 5.44 -15.93 -10.40
CA GLY A 61 4.78 -15.79 -11.70
C GLY A 61 3.36 -15.24 -11.58
N ILE A 62 2.69 -15.10 -12.71
CA ILE A 62 1.30 -14.62 -12.78
C ILE A 62 0.35 -15.73 -12.30
N TYR A 63 0.47 -16.91 -12.91
CA TYR A 63 -0.33 -18.11 -12.65
C TYR A 63 0.44 -19.14 -11.83
N GLY A 64 1.78 -19.09 -11.85
CA GLY A 64 2.62 -19.96 -11.03
C GLY A 64 4.08 -19.95 -11.49
N VAL A 65 4.87 -20.82 -10.87
CA VAL A 65 6.30 -20.99 -11.18
C VAL A 65 6.58 -21.37 -12.64
N ASP A 66 5.59 -21.96 -13.33
CA ASP A 66 5.71 -22.39 -14.72
C ASP A 66 5.66 -21.27 -15.75
N ASP A 67 5.30 -20.05 -15.33
CA ASP A 67 5.41 -18.86 -16.19
C ASP A 67 6.87 -18.52 -16.52
N TYR A 68 7.82 -19.05 -15.75
CA TYR A 68 9.25 -18.96 -16.07
C TYR A 68 9.68 -20.11 -16.97
N VAL A 69 10.14 -19.76 -18.17
CA VAL A 69 10.73 -20.70 -19.13
C VAL A 69 12.14 -21.04 -18.67
N GLY A 70 12.32 -22.25 -18.13
CA GLY A 70 13.63 -22.78 -17.71
C GLY A 70 13.68 -23.23 -16.25
N PRO A 71 14.80 -23.82 -15.82
CA PRO A 71 14.95 -24.35 -14.46
C PRO A 71 15.26 -23.27 -13.42
N ILE A 72 15.63 -22.06 -13.85
CA ILE A 72 16.07 -20.95 -13.00
C ILE A 72 14.93 -19.93 -12.86
N ILE A 73 14.58 -19.64 -11.61
CA ILE A 73 13.63 -18.59 -11.23
C ILE A 73 14.35 -17.39 -10.60
N PRO A 74 13.76 -16.18 -10.59
CA PRO A 74 14.32 -15.06 -9.86
C PRO A 74 14.28 -15.31 -8.35
N SER A 75 15.26 -14.75 -7.64
CA SER A 75 15.41 -14.89 -6.18
C SER A 75 14.20 -14.40 -5.39
N SER A 76 13.41 -13.47 -5.93
CA SER A 76 12.17 -12.94 -5.37
C SER A 76 11.05 -13.96 -5.25
N CYS A 77 11.09 -15.02 -6.05
CA CYS A 77 10.14 -16.12 -6.04
C CYS A 77 10.56 -17.27 -5.08
N CYS A 78 11.74 -17.20 -4.48
CA CYS A 78 12.24 -18.24 -3.60
C CYS A 78 11.66 -18.16 -2.17
N ILE A 79 11.38 -19.34 -1.60
CA ILE A 79 11.00 -19.47 -0.20
C ILE A 79 12.24 -19.18 0.68
N PRO A 80 12.15 -18.27 1.65
CA PRO A 80 13.30 -17.92 2.49
C PRO A 80 13.78 -19.13 3.30
N GLY A 81 15.09 -19.42 3.22
CA GLY A 81 15.72 -20.53 3.94
C GLY A 81 15.75 -21.87 3.19
N HIS A 82 15.19 -21.93 1.97
CA HIS A 82 15.23 -23.15 1.15
C HIS A 82 16.54 -23.25 0.34
N SER A 83 17.30 -24.33 0.54
CA SER A 83 18.63 -24.53 -0.05
C SER A 83 18.65 -24.76 -1.58
N ASP A 84 17.50 -25.10 -2.16
CA ASP A 84 17.38 -25.44 -3.59
C ASP A 84 17.03 -24.24 -4.49
N CYS A 85 16.92 -23.02 -3.95
CA CYS A 85 16.78 -21.81 -4.76
C CYS A 85 18.07 -21.60 -5.59
N PRO A 86 18.01 -21.28 -6.90
CA PRO A 86 16.85 -20.80 -7.67
C PRO A 86 16.16 -21.87 -8.53
N LYS A 87 16.08 -23.12 -8.07
CA LYS A 87 15.28 -24.15 -8.76
C LYS A 87 13.79 -23.95 -8.47
N LYS A 88 12.94 -24.39 -9.40
CA LYS A 88 11.48 -24.38 -9.26
C LYS A 88 10.96 -25.11 -8.01
N SER A 89 11.68 -26.10 -7.49
CA SER A 89 11.30 -26.85 -6.27
C SER A 89 11.33 -26.01 -4.98
N ALA A 90 12.09 -24.91 -4.98
CA ALA A 90 12.21 -23.99 -3.85
C ALA A 90 11.38 -22.70 -4.04
N ALA A 91 10.49 -22.69 -5.04
CA ALA A 91 9.66 -21.56 -5.41
C ALA A 91 8.33 -21.54 -4.65
N PHE A 92 7.70 -20.36 -4.56
CA PHE A 92 6.27 -20.30 -4.26
C PHE A 92 5.47 -20.96 -5.39
N ASN A 93 4.68 -21.99 -5.07
CA ASN A 93 3.85 -22.68 -6.07
C ASN A 93 2.61 -21.86 -6.48
N VAL A 94 2.24 -20.85 -5.71
CA VAL A 94 1.05 -20.02 -5.95
C VAL A 94 1.37 -18.85 -6.87
N GLY A 95 0.51 -18.64 -7.87
CA GLY A 95 0.59 -17.50 -8.78
C GLY A 95 0.17 -16.18 -8.13
N CYS A 96 0.81 -15.08 -8.50
CA CYS A 96 0.53 -13.75 -7.96
C CYS A 96 -0.90 -13.29 -8.21
N LYS A 97 -1.53 -13.73 -9.31
CA LYS A 97 -2.95 -13.43 -9.61
C LYS A 97 -3.88 -14.03 -8.57
N GLN A 98 -3.66 -15.29 -8.19
CA GLN A 98 -4.50 -15.98 -7.21
C GLN A 98 -4.37 -15.36 -5.83
N VAL A 99 -3.13 -15.16 -5.37
CA VAL A 99 -2.85 -14.60 -4.04
C VAL A 99 -3.38 -13.18 -3.92
N THR A 100 -3.22 -12.37 -4.98
CA THR A 100 -3.81 -11.03 -5.08
C THR A 100 -5.33 -11.06 -4.91
N ASN A 101 -6.01 -11.89 -5.67
CA ASN A 101 -7.48 -11.93 -5.65
C ASN A 101 -7.98 -12.34 -4.27
N GLU A 102 -7.30 -13.31 -3.65
CA GLU A 102 -7.59 -13.74 -2.28
C GLU A 102 -7.30 -12.63 -1.24
N LEU A 103 -6.17 -11.93 -1.37
CA LEU A 103 -5.80 -10.81 -0.50
C LEU A 103 -6.82 -9.69 -0.56
N VAL A 104 -7.23 -9.27 -1.76
CA VAL A 104 -8.27 -8.25 -1.92
C VAL A 104 -9.57 -8.76 -1.30
N HIS A 105 -10.02 -9.96 -1.65
CA HIS A 105 -11.31 -10.45 -1.17
C HIS A 105 -11.36 -10.69 0.36
N LYS A 106 -10.26 -11.10 0.99
CA LYS A 106 -10.22 -11.42 2.43
C LYS A 106 -9.73 -10.26 3.32
N LYS A 107 -8.86 -9.38 2.80
CA LYS A 107 -8.16 -8.35 3.59
C LYS A 107 -8.55 -6.93 3.23
N PHE A 108 -9.39 -6.71 2.23
CA PHE A 108 -9.82 -5.37 1.83
C PHE A 108 -10.45 -4.56 2.97
N LEU A 109 -11.35 -5.16 3.76
CA LEU A 109 -11.95 -4.49 4.92
C LEU A 109 -10.92 -4.10 5.98
N THR A 110 -9.95 -4.99 6.24
CA THR A 110 -8.86 -4.71 7.18
C THR A 110 -7.99 -3.56 6.68
N ALA A 111 -7.69 -3.52 5.37
CA ALA A 111 -6.93 -2.43 4.77
C ALA A 111 -7.64 -1.08 4.87
N ILE A 112 -8.95 -1.03 4.57
CA ILE A 112 -9.75 0.19 4.75
C ILE A 112 -9.74 0.64 6.21
N ALA A 113 -9.93 -0.28 7.15
CA ALA A 113 -9.95 0.05 8.58
C ALA A 113 -8.63 0.70 9.04
N LEU A 114 -7.48 0.22 8.54
CA LEU A 114 -6.17 0.82 8.83
C LEU A 114 -6.06 2.23 8.25
N ILE A 115 -6.48 2.46 7.01
CA ILE A 115 -6.42 3.78 6.37
C ILE A 115 -7.33 4.78 7.09
N MET A 116 -8.51 4.34 7.54
CA MET A 116 -9.47 5.17 8.26
C MET A 116 -9.01 5.58 9.67
N SER A 117 -7.93 5.00 10.19
CA SER A 117 -7.34 5.45 11.46
C SER A 117 -6.61 6.80 11.34
N VAL A 118 -6.06 7.12 10.16
CA VAL A 118 -5.29 8.35 9.91
C VAL A 118 -6.12 9.63 10.10
N PRO A 119 -7.35 9.75 9.55
CA PRO A 119 -8.15 10.96 9.76
C PRO A 119 -8.47 11.24 11.24
N LEU A 120 -8.56 10.20 12.09
CA LEU A 120 -8.77 10.40 13.54
C LEU A 120 -7.59 11.13 14.19
N ILE A 121 -6.36 10.75 13.84
CA ILE A 121 -5.14 11.41 14.33
C ILE A 121 -5.08 12.86 13.84
N LYS A 122 -5.51 13.13 12.60
CA LYS A 122 -5.56 14.50 12.07
C LYS A 122 -6.54 15.40 12.83
N VAL A 123 -7.71 14.86 13.21
CA VAL A 123 -8.69 15.60 14.03
C VAL A 123 -8.09 15.92 15.40
N PHE A 124 -7.44 14.94 16.03
CA PHE A 124 -6.76 15.17 17.31
C PHE A 124 -5.68 16.26 17.20
N GLY A 125 -4.83 16.19 16.18
CA GLY A 125 -3.82 17.22 15.92
C GLY A 125 -4.40 18.60 15.67
N LEU A 126 -5.53 18.68 14.94
CA LEU A 126 -6.23 19.95 14.70
C LEU A 126 -6.77 20.55 16.01
N VAL A 127 -7.39 19.74 16.87
CA VAL A 127 -7.89 20.20 18.17
C VAL A 127 -6.74 20.71 19.04
N CYS A 128 -5.64 19.97 19.14
CA CYS A 128 -4.45 20.41 19.88
C CYS A 128 -3.87 21.73 19.33
N ALA A 129 -3.77 21.86 18.01
CA ALA A 129 -3.29 23.09 17.38
C ALA A 129 -4.20 24.29 17.68
N LEU A 130 -5.53 24.11 17.59
CA LEU A 130 -6.48 25.16 17.93
C LEU A 130 -6.37 25.58 19.40
N LEU A 131 -6.26 24.63 20.32
CA LEU A 131 -6.06 24.93 21.75
C LEU A 131 -4.76 25.71 21.99
N LEU A 132 -3.66 25.31 21.36
CA LEU A 132 -2.39 26.02 21.46
C LEU A 132 -2.44 27.42 20.86
N CYS A 133 -3.11 27.60 19.71
CA CYS A 133 -3.36 28.92 19.12
C CYS A 133 -4.21 29.81 20.03
N CYS A 134 -5.23 29.25 20.69
CA CYS A 134 -6.04 29.99 21.65
C CYS A 134 -5.22 30.42 22.88
N VAL A 135 -4.33 29.56 23.39
CA VAL A 135 -3.49 29.87 24.55
C VAL A 135 -2.38 30.87 24.21
N SER A 136 -1.71 30.72 23.07
CA SER A 136 -0.68 31.67 22.61
C SER A 136 -1.27 33.07 22.39
N ARG A 137 -2.38 33.17 21.65
CA ARG A 137 -3.05 34.46 21.43
C ARG A 137 -3.49 35.13 22.74
N ARG A 138 -3.87 34.36 23.77
CA ARG A 138 -4.16 34.91 25.10
C ARG A 138 -2.92 35.44 25.80
N ARG A 139 -1.79 34.74 25.70
CA ARG A 139 -0.51 35.22 26.27
C ARG A 139 -0.06 36.51 25.61
N ASP A 140 -0.12 36.59 24.28
CA ASP A 140 0.24 37.81 23.55
C ASP A 140 -0.60 39.00 24.03
N MET A 141 -1.92 38.85 24.19
CA MET A 141 -2.79 39.93 24.71
C MET A 141 -2.43 40.39 26.12
N ILE A 142 -2.06 39.47 27.02
CA ILE A 142 -1.68 39.84 28.41
C ILE A 142 -0.39 40.67 28.38
N GLU A 143 0.60 40.28 27.57
CA GLU A 143 1.87 40.98 27.44
C GLU A 143 1.68 42.42 26.92
N TYR A 144 0.82 42.65 25.92
CA TYR A 144 0.49 44.02 25.46
C TYR A 144 -0.18 44.87 26.53
N THR A 145 -0.96 44.26 27.43
CA THR A 145 -1.67 45.01 28.47
C THR A 145 -0.71 45.47 29.57
N GLU A 146 0.28 44.67 29.93
CA GLU A 146 1.31 45.07 30.91
C GLU A 146 2.17 46.23 30.38
N VAL A 147 2.63 46.17 29.12
CA VAL A 147 3.44 47.25 28.51
C VAL A 147 2.68 48.58 28.47
N ASN A 148 1.36 48.55 28.32
CA ASN A 148 0.53 49.75 28.22
C ASN A 148 0.01 50.27 29.57
N VAL A 149 0.24 49.55 30.66
CA VAL A 149 -0.03 50.00 32.04
C VAL A 149 1.23 50.64 32.67
N GLU A 150 2.42 50.29 32.18
CA GLU A 150 3.70 50.84 32.64
C GLU A 150 4.15 52.11 31.88
N ALA A 151 3.38 52.58 30.90
CA ALA A 151 3.61 53.82 30.13
C ALA A 151 2.64 54.95 30.53
#